data_AF-A0A8H7A949-F1
#
_entry.id   AF-A0A8H7A949-F1
#
_cell.length_a   1.000
_cell.length_b   1.000
_cell.length_c   1.000
_cell.angle_alpha   90.00
_cell.angle_beta   90.00
_cell.angle_gamma   90.00
#
_symmetry.space_group_name_H-M   'P 1'
#
loop_
_entity.id
_entity.type
_entity.pdbx_description
1 polymer ?
#
loop_
_entity_poly.entity_id
_entity_poly.type
_entity_poly.pdbx_seq_one_letter_code
_entity_poly.pdbx_strand_id
1 'polypeptide(L)'
;MSNHASTTSPPPPPPPSKNSAAPIPDRTSFSGSRSPHSRNPSLHLAHMPSPASQHRQSFTESLRGLPPSPRAQRQPSLSQLAIQDLIDNPPARNDPAFAGRDWRTVNVAELVSPEDLKFAEVNTGVEVATNLLIDSGAPVLLIRESPSSRSVTGTFDYADLNAYLLLVVGLAQPDEGHIEDFRELARKARTGAVIPLKDVKDLGRKEPLVKLPNTASLIQAIETFGSGVHRVIVVEERTDEVVGILSQSRVVKFLWENGRSFPVIDQLYPQYLRDLKIGSHQVVSINGDKPLTEALTLLMDEGVSSLAVLDNARNVIGNISTVDVKLLTKSSSLPLLRNTCIHFISVILSTRGMQDGKDSYPVFYVTQLSTLAHTVAKLVATKSHRLWITEPASPSSSGPTTPLTHTATMVPTSSHNSSISPSTQSSLIAPSPPPSSHGLSSNSASPFIAPSGPSISASAMPGASISGHLVGVISLTDILNLFARASGLHPTDPNEIRKGRRRSSSSSVRKSGELGIGPRGSADSSRGPAVG
;
A
#
# COMPACT_ATOMS: atom_id res chain seq x y z
N MET A 1 -37.71 60.36 7.24
CA MET A 1 -37.11 61.60 6.71
C MET A 1 -35.68 61.67 7.23
N SER A 2 -34.72 61.61 6.31
CA SER A 2 -33.31 62.08 6.38
C SER A 2 -32.40 61.47 7.45
N ASN A 3 -31.11 61.16 7.24
CA ASN A 3 -30.23 60.94 6.09
C ASN A 3 -28.91 60.43 6.73
N HIS A 4 -28.33 59.31 6.30
CA HIS A 4 -26.93 58.99 6.59
C HIS A 4 -26.23 58.60 5.29
N ALA A 5 -25.17 59.36 4.98
CA ALA A 5 -24.39 59.24 3.76
C ALA A 5 -23.36 58.10 3.87
N SER A 6 -23.34 57.26 2.84
CA SER A 6 -22.36 56.19 2.62
C SER A 6 -21.15 56.72 1.86
N THR A 7 -19.94 56.37 2.29
CA THR A 7 -18.70 56.54 1.51
C THR A 7 -18.10 55.16 1.28
N THR A 8 -18.06 54.75 0.00
CA THR A 8 -17.48 53.50 -0.49
C THR A 8 -16.20 53.81 -1.26
N SER A 9 -15.10 53.19 -0.85
CA SER A 9 -13.79 53.23 -1.51
C SER A 9 -13.67 52.13 -2.60
N PRO A 10 -12.97 52.39 -3.72
CA PRO A 10 -12.86 51.44 -4.84
C PRO A 10 -11.74 50.39 -4.65
N PRO A 11 -11.84 49.22 -5.33
CA PRO A 11 -10.91 48.09 -5.16
C PRO A 11 -9.59 48.26 -5.97
N PRO A 12 -8.51 47.54 -5.60
CA PRO A 12 -7.20 47.63 -6.25
C PRO A 12 -7.10 46.82 -7.57
N PRO A 13 -6.19 47.18 -8.49
CA PRO A 13 -6.04 46.55 -9.80
C PRO A 13 -5.25 45.21 -9.78
N PRO A 14 -5.48 44.31 -10.77
CA PRO A 14 -4.82 43.01 -10.86
C PRO A 14 -3.39 43.06 -11.45
N PRO A 15 -2.53 42.05 -11.18
CA PRO A 15 -1.13 42.03 -11.61
C PRO A 15 -0.93 41.69 -13.10
N PRO A 16 0.16 42.14 -13.74
CA PRO A 16 0.34 42.05 -15.19
C PRO A 16 0.85 40.68 -15.67
N SER A 17 0.21 40.20 -16.74
CA SER A 17 0.59 39.07 -17.57
C SER A 17 1.87 39.33 -18.37
N LYS A 18 2.90 38.49 -18.19
CA LYS A 18 4.10 38.47 -19.04
C LYS A 18 3.91 37.47 -20.19
N ASN A 19 3.59 37.99 -21.37
CA ASN A 19 3.88 37.35 -22.65
C ASN A 19 4.12 38.46 -23.66
N SER A 20 5.37 38.64 -24.09
CA SER A 20 5.71 39.37 -25.31
C SER A 20 7.05 38.87 -25.84
N ALA A 21 6.97 38.42 -27.09
CA ALA A 21 8.05 38.02 -27.95
C ALA A 21 8.87 39.22 -28.44
N ALA A 22 10.15 38.96 -28.77
CA ALA A 22 11.01 39.57 -29.80
C ALA A 22 12.50 39.50 -29.36
N PRO A 23 13.51 39.73 -30.22
CA PRO A 23 13.66 39.38 -31.63
C PRO A 23 15.02 38.69 -31.94
N ILE A 24 15.14 38.23 -33.19
CA ILE A 24 16.34 37.73 -33.86
C ILE A 24 17.42 38.81 -33.96
N PRO A 25 18.73 38.49 -33.87
CA PRO A 25 19.77 39.30 -34.47
C PRO A 25 20.45 38.62 -35.66
N ASP A 26 20.41 39.32 -36.79
CA ASP A 26 21.30 39.14 -37.94
C ASP A 26 22.76 39.38 -37.53
N ARG A 27 23.68 38.59 -38.11
CA ARG A 27 25.11 38.89 -38.12
C ARG A 27 25.65 38.80 -39.54
N THR A 28 26.04 39.97 -40.01
CA THR A 28 26.86 40.21 -41.20
C THR A 28 28.32 39.83 -40.97
N SER A 29 28.95 39.48 -42.08
CA SER A 29 30.32 39.00 -42.34
C SER A 29 31.45 40.01 -42.03
N PHE A 30 32.67 39.51 -41.78
CA PHE A 30 33.87 39.77 -42.63
C PHE A 30 35.14 39.02 -42.17
N SER A 31 35.74 38.31 -43.14
CA SER A 31 37.17 38.11 -43.47
C SER A 31 38.17 37.41 -42.52
N GLY A 32 38.91 36.42 -43.07
CA GLY A 32 40.18 35.96 -42.47
C GLY A 32 40.76 34.60 -42.89
N SER A 33 40.96 34.35 -44.19
CA SER A 33 41.91 33.41 -44.86
C SER A 33 42.72 32.36 -44.05
N ARG A 34 42.57 31.07 -44.40
CA ARG A 34 43.67 30.17 -44.87
C ARG A 34 43.14 28.77 -45.28
N SER A 35 43.25 28.45 -46.57
CA SER A 35 43.23 27.09 -47.17
C SER A 35 44.68 26.73 -47.57
N PRO A 36 45.07 25.53 -48.08
CA PRO A 36 44.24 24.45 -48.64
C PRO A 36 44.71 22.98 -48.39
N HIS A 37 43.84 22.01 -48.67
CA HIS A 37 44.13 20.71 -49.36
C HIS A 37 42.77 20.05 -49.67
N SER A 38 42.23 20.19 -50.88
CA SER A 38 42.41 19.32 -52.06
C SER A 38 41.99 17.85 -51.85
N ARG A 39 40.76 17.52 -52.26
CA ARG A 39 40.47 16.47 -53.26
C ARG A 39 38.97 16.47 -53.61
N ASN A 40 38.68 16.69 -54.90
CA ASN A 40 37.36 16.66 -55.50
C ASN A 40 36.99 15.25 -56.04
N PRO A 41 35.71 15.00 -56.36
CA PRO A 41 35.10 13.70 -56.65
C PRO A 41 34.83 13.47 -58.16
N SER A 42 34.55 12.23 -58.59
CA SER A 42 33.77 11.89 -59.80
C SER A 42 33.33 10.41 -59.76
N LEU A 43 32.03 10.10 -59.75
CA LEU A 43 31.21 9.66 -60.90
C LEU A 43 31.54 8.27 -61.47
N HIS A 44 30.60 7.32 -61.34
CA HIS A 44 30.46 6.26 -62.34
C HIS A 44 28.99 6.05 -62.72
N LEU A 45 28.79 6.00 -64.03
CA LEU A 45 27.56 6.11 -64.79
C LEU A 45 26.91 4.74 -65.03
N ALA A 46 25.59 4.76 -65.17
CA ALA A 46 24.72 3.63 -65.46
C ALA A 46 24.91 3.06 -66.88
N HIS A 47 24.58 1.77 -67.00
CA HIS A 47 24.49 1.00 -68.23
C HIS A 47 23.09 1.14 -68.84
N MET A 48 23.01 1.49 -70.12
CA MET A 48 21.80 1.46 -70.96
C MET A 48 21.86 0.25 -71.89
N PRO A 49 20.69 -0.33 -72.24
CA PRO A 49 20.44 -0.60 -73.65
C PRO A 49 19.14 0.01 -74.20
N SER A 50 19.18 0.16 -75.51
CA SER A 50 18.38 0.96 -76.45
C SER A 50 16.88 0.63 -76.64
N PRO A 51 16.13 1.53 -77.33
CA PRO A 51 14.68 1.50 -77.47
C PRO A 51 14.22 0.87 -78.80
N ALA A 52 13.26 -0.06 -78.77
CA ALA A 52 12.43 -0.42 -79.92
C ALA A 52 11.24 -1.31 -79.52
N SER A 53 10.08 -0.74 -79.24
CA SER A 53 8.78 -1.26 -79.70
C SER A 53 7.67 -0.29 -79.32
N GLN A 54 6.97 0.18 -80.33
CA GLN A 54 5.87 1.13 -80.27
C GLN A 54 4.59 0.53 -79.66
N HIS A 55 3.67 1.43 -79.29
CA HIS A 55 2.21 1.25 -79.26
C HIS A 55 1.56 0.46 -78.10
N ARG A 56 1.18 1.19 -77.04
CA ARG A 56 -0.24 1.48 -76.70
C ARG A 56 -0.30 2.42 -75.50
N GLN A 57 -0.81 3.64 -75.72
CA GLN A 57 -1.32 4.45 -74.61
C GLN A 57 -2.65 3.86 -74.13
N SER A 58 -2.84 3.77 -72.81
CA SER A 58 -4.17 3.72 -72.20
C SER A 58 -4.27 4.80 -71.13
N PHE A 59 -5.30 5.63 -71.29
CA PHE A 59 -5.49 6.97 -70.74
C PHE A 59 -6.19 6.93 -69.35
N THR A 60 -5.88 5.94 -68.51
CA THR A 60 -6.65 5.67 -67.27
C THR A 60 -5.85 5.74 -65.96
N GLU A 61 -4.57 6.09 -65.99
CA GLU A 61 -3.71 6.04 -64.79
C GLU A 61 -3.56 7.38 -64.04
N SER A 62 -4.23 8.47 -64.47
CA SER A 62 -4.05 9.81 -63.89
C SER A 62 -5.09 10.22 -62.82
N LEU A 63 -5.86 9.29 -62.25
CA LEU A 63 -6.92 9.60 -61.26
C LEU A 63 -6.83 8.82 -59.93
N ARG A 64 -5.66 8.32 -59.54
CA ARG A 64 -5.42 7.80 -58.17
C ARG A 64 -4.26 8.51 -57.48
N GLY A 65 -4.45 9.79 -57.17
CA GLY A 65 -3.71 10.45 -56.11
C GLY A 65 -4.28 10.05 -54.75
N LEU A 66 -3.88 8.89 -54.20
CA LEU A 66 -4.11 8.62 -52.78
C LEU A 66 -3.09 9.44 -51.97
N PRO A 67 -3.50 10.14 -50.90
CA PRO A 67 -2.55 10.80 -50.01
C PRO A 67 -1.61 9.75 -49.39
N PRO A 68 -0.32 10.08 -49.18
CA PRO A 68 0.63 9.15 -48.57
C PRO A 68 0.08 8.68 -47.21
N SER A 69 0.06 7.37 -47.04
CA SER A 69 -0.49 6.74 -45.83
C SER A 69 0.21 7.30 -44.57
N PRO A 70 -0.52 7.60 -43.47
CA PRO A 70 0.07 8.05 -42.20
C PRO A 70 0.96 6.98 -41.52
N ARG A 71 1.14 5.82 -42.15
CA ARG A 71 1.95 4.70 -41.68
C ARG A 71 3.46 4.99 -41.66
N ALA A 72 3.92 5.97 -42.45
CA ALA A 72 5.31 6.42 -42.46
C ALA A 72 5.72 7.29 -41.24
N GLN A 73 4.76 7.66 -40.38
CA GLN A 73 5.02 8.39 -39.13
C GLN A 73 4.82 7.55 -37.85
N ARG A 74 4.75 6.22 -37.96
CA ARG A 74 4.77 5.37 -36.76
C ARG A 74 6.17 5.41 -36.14
N GLN A 75 6.26 6.03 -34.96
CA GLN A 75 7.39 5.89 -34.05
C GLN A 75 7.76 4.40 -33.91
N PRO A 76 9.05 4.03 -33.96
CA PRO A 76 9.45 2.63 -33.79
C PRO A 76 8.96 2.15 -32.42
N SER A 77 8.25 1.01 -32.39
CA SER A 77 7.87 0.37 -31.13
C SER A 77 9.12 -0.03 -30.37
N LEU A 78 9.16 0.26 -29.07
CA LEU A 78 10.26 -0.12 -28.18
C LEU A 78 10.54 -1.64 -28.30
N SER A 79 11.81 -2.02 -28.36
CA SER A 79 12.19 -3.45 -28.35
C SER A 79 11.87 -4.07 -26.99
N GLN A 80 11.64 -5.39 -26.94
CA GLN A 80 11.40 -6.10 -25.68
C GLN A 80 12.54 -5.90 -24.68
N LEU A 81 13.78 -5.80 -25.17
CA LEU A 81 14.96 -5.50 -24.34
C LEU A 81 14.91 -4.07 -23.77
N ALA A 82 14.53 -3.08 -24.58
CA ALA A 82 14.40 -1.70 -24.10
C ALA A 82 13.26 -1.54 -23.07
N ILE A 83 12.19 -2.34 -23.18
CA ILE A 83 11.11 -2.37 -22.19
C ILE A 83 11.61 -2.98 -20.89
N GLN A 84 12.35 -4.08 -20.98
CA GLN A 84 12.93 -4.73 -19.81
C GLN A 84 13.93 -3.81 -19.10
N ASP A 85 14.80 -3.12 -19.85
CA ASP A 85 15.74 -2.15 -19.27
C ASP A 85 15.02 -0.98 -18.59
N LEU A 86 13.91 -0.49 -19.14
CA LEU A 86 13.10 0.56 -18.51
C LEU A 86 12.42 0.07 -17.21
N ILE A 87 12.03 -1.20 -17.15
CA ILE A 87 11.49 -1.83 -15.94
C ILE A 87 12.58 -1.99 -14.89
N ASP A 88 13.77 -2.44 -15.28
CA ASP A 88 14.89 -2.69 -14.38
C ASP A 88 15.54 -1.40 -13.89
N ASN A 89 15.54 -0.35 -14.72
CA ASN A 89 16.15 0.95 -14.44
C ASN A 89 15.16 2.11 -14.69
N PRO A 90 14.08 2.22 -13.89
CA PRO A 90 13.08 3.25 -14.10
C PRO A 90 13.69 4.64 -13.92
N PRO A 91 13.28 5.64 -14.73
CA PRO A 91 13.83 6.98 -14.65
C PRO A 91 13.41 7.63 -13.33
N ALA A 92 14.38 8.19 -12.62
CA ALA A 92 14.17 9.05 -11.48
C ALA A 92 14.36 10.52 -11.89
N ARG A 93 13.71 11.43 -11.15
CA ARG A 93 14.06 12.85 -11.19
C ARG A 93 15.48 13.03 -10.64
N ASN A 94 16.02 14.23 -10.77
CA ASN A 94 17.23 14.62 -10.06
C ASN A 94 17.14 16.11 -9.76
N ASP A 95 17.27 16.49 -8.49
CA ASP A 95 17.28 17.89 -8.10
C ASP A 95 18.73 18.39 -8.07
N PRO A 96 19.08 19.43 -8.85
CA PRO A 96 20.43 19.99 -8.88
C PRO A 96 20.89 20.50 -7.51
N ALA A 97 19.99 20.81 -6.57
CA ALA A 97 20.34 21.26 -5.22
C ALA A 97 21.09 20.19 -4.39
N PHE A 98 20.94 18.90 -4.75
CA PHE A 98 21.59 17.79 -4.05
C PHE A 98 22.76 17.18 -4.84
N ALA A 99 23.05 17.69 -6.04
CA ALA A 99 24.15 17.21 -6.86
C ALA A 99 25.51 17.40 -6.16
N GLY A 100 26.27 16.32 -6.01
CA GLY A 100 27.60 16.35 -5.37
C GLY A 100 27.57 16.49 -3.84
N ARG A 101 26.40 16.53 -3.21
CA ARG A 101 26.26 16.48 -1.74
C ARG A 101 26.34 15.03 -1.25
N ASP A 102 26.81 14.88 -0.03
CA ASP A 102 26.67 13.63 0.69
C ASP A 102 25.28 13.57 1.33
N TRP A 103 24.47 12.59 0.94
CA TRP A 103 23.11 12.44 1.47
C TRP A 103 23.09 12.31 3.00
N ARG A 104 24.18 11.79 3.59
CA ARG A 104 24.35 11.61 5.04
C ARG A 104 24.35 12.93 5.82
N THR A 105 24.74 14.03 5.17
CA THR A 105 24.84 15.35 5.80
C THR A 105 23.63 16.24 5.53
N VAL A 106 22.65 15.75 4.77
CA VAL A 106 21.38 16.44 4.56
C VAL A 106 20.63 16.50 5.88
N ASN A 107 20.06 17.67 6.19
CA ASN A 107 19.30 17.85 7.42
C ASN A 107 17.85 17.36 7.26
N VAL A 108 17.26 16.85 8.34
CA VAL A 108 15.86 16.40 8.34
C VAL A 108 14.89 17.52 7.97
N ALA A 109 15.22 18.78 8.31
CA ALA A 109 14.45 19.96 7.96
C ALA A 109 14.33 20.19 6.44
N GLU A 110 15.34 19.81 5.66
CA GLU A 110 15.32 19.96 4.19
C GLU A 110 14.29 19.04 3.53
N LEU A 111 13.87 17.97 4.23
CA LEU A 111 12.91 17.02 3.71
C LEU A 111 11.50 17.28 4.19
N VAL A 112 11.25 18.05 5.24
CA VAL A 112 9.89 18.21 5.81
C VAL A 112 9.28 19.56 5.47
N SER A 113 7.95 19.64 5.51
CA SER A 113 7.25 20.91 5.31
C SER A 113 6.14 21.11 6.34
N PRO A 114 5.89 22.36 6.79
CA PRO A 114 4.79 22.66 7.72
C PRO A 114 3.41 22.30 7.17
N GLU A 115 3.19 22.30 5.84
CA GLU A 115 1.88 21.94 5.27
C GLU A 115 1.49 20.47 5.49
N ASP A 116 2.47 19.61 5.73
CA ASP A 116 2.27 18.18 6.01
C ASP A 116 1.73 17.95 7.44
N LEU A 117 1.82 18.97 8.31
CA LEU A 117 1.36 18.88 9.70
C LEU A 117 -0.17 19.03 9.78
N LYS A 118 -0.83 17.96 10.23
CA LYS A 118 -2.27 17.97 10.54
C LYS A 118 -2.46 17.71 12.03
N PHE A 119 -3.18 18.60 12.70
CA PHE A 119 -3.36 18.56 14.15
C PHE A 119 -4.79 18.22 14.55
N ALA A 120 -4.93 17.51 15.66
CA ALA A 120 -6.17 17.33 16.40
C ALA A 120 -5.95 17.66 17.88
N GLU A 121 -6.99 18.07 18.59
CA GLU A 121 -6.90 18.35 20.02
C GLU A 121 -7.10 17.07 20.85
N VAL A 122 -6.51 17.01 22.04
CA VAL A 122 -6.62 15.85 22.95
C VAL A 122 -8.07 15.46 23.28
N ASN A 123 -8.99 16.43 23.26
CA ASN A 123 -10.41 16.24 23.56
C ASN A 123 -11.27 16.01 22.30
N THR A 124 -10.69 16.04 21.09
CA THR A 124 -11.41 15.75 19.85
C THR A 124 -11.93 14.31 19.87
N GLY A 125 -13.18 14.09 19.48
CA GLY A 125 -13.77 12.76 19.39
C GLY A 125 -13.11 11.90 18.29
N VAL A 126 -12.98 10.59 18.52
CA VAL A 126 -12.36 9.64 17.56
C VAL A 126 -13.00 9.70 16.18
N GLU A 127 -14.33 9.83 16.10
CA GLU A 127 -15.04 9.96 14.82
C GLU A 127 -14.61 11.22 14.04
N VAL A 128 -14.58 12.37 14.72
CA VAL A 128 -14.15 13.65 14.12
C VAL A 128 -12.69 13.58 13.70
N ALA A 129 -11.82 13.01 14.53
CA ALA A 129 -10.41 12.81 14.21
C ALA A 129 -10.23 11.86 13.02
N THR A 130 -11.05 10.81 12.92
CA THR A 130 -11.02 9.87 11.80
C THR A 130 -11.41 10.54 10.49
N ASN A 131 -12.48 11.35 10.49
CA ASN A 131 -12.87 12.13 9.32
C ASN A 131 -11.75 13.12 8.91
N LEU A 132 -11.15 13.82 9.87
CA LEU A 132 -10.02 14.70 9.60
C LEU A 132 -8.80 13.95 9.00
N LEU A 133 -8.49 12.75 9.49
CA LEU A 133 -7.42 11.90 8.96
C LEU A 133 -7.71 11.48 7.51
N ILE A 134 -8.96 11.10 7.20
CA ILE A 134 -9.38 10.69 5.86
C ILE A 134 -9.39 11.88 4.89
N ASP A 135 -10.04 12.98 5.27
CA ASP A 135 -10.28 14.15 4.41
C ASP A 135 -8.98 14.90 4.10
N SER A 136 -8.07 14.98 5.07
CA SER A 136 -6.76 15.61 4.86
C SER A 136 -5.84 14.78 3.96
N GLY A 137 -6.15 13.49 3.73
CA GLY A 137 -5.26 12.55 3.08
C GLY A 137 -3.95 12.31 3.85
N ALA A 138 -3.84 12.82 5.07
CA ALA A 138 -2.67 12.65 5.90
C ALA A 138 -2.59 11.21 6.40
N PRO A 139 -1.38 10.68 6.55
CA PRO A 139 -1.22 9.31 7.02
C PRO A 139 -1.16 9.21 8.56
N VAL A 140 -1.16 10.34 9.28
CA VAL A 140 -1.21 10.46 10.74
C VAL A 140 -1.69 11.87 11.12
N LEU A 141 -2.38 12.00 12.26
CA LEU A 141 -2.67 13.25 12.93
C LEU A 141 -1.77 13.43 14.15
N LEU A 142 -1.34 14.67 14.37
CA LEU A 142 -0.57 15.09 15.54
C LEU A 142 -1.52 15.60 16.63
N ILE A 143 -1.40 15.08 17.84
CA ILE A 143 -2.26 15.44 18.96
C ILE A 143 -1.60 16.54 19.77
N ARG A 144 -2.32 17.65 19.98
CA ARG A 144 -1.91 18.80 20.79
C ARG A 144 -2.92 19.09 21.89
N GLU A 145 -2.47 19.74 22.96
CA GLU A 145 -3.35 20.06 24.09
C GLU A 145 -4.39 21.13 23.76
N SER A 146 -3.99 22.15 22.99
CA SER A 146 -4.83 23.30 22.67
C SER A 146 -4.56 23.84 21.26
N PRO A 147 -5.46 24.67 20.69
CA PRO A 147 -5.28 25.27 19.36
C PRO A 147 -4.03 26.14 19.21
N SER A 148 -3.57 26.76 20.30
CA SER A 148 -2.38 27.60 20.33
C SER A 148 -1.09 26.82 20.58
N SER A 149 -1.19 25.59 21.10
CA SER A 149 -0.03 24.74 21.31
C SER A 149 0.56 24.28 19.98
N ARG A 150 1.87 24.45 19.86
CA ARG A 150 2.69 23.97 18.74
C ARG A 150 3.52 22.74 19.09
N SER A 151 3.41 22.25 20.33
CA SER A 151 4.01 21.00 20.75
C SER A 151 3.06 19.84 20.51
N VAL A 152 3.63 18.64 20.42
CA VAL A 152 2.87 17.39 20.18
C VAL A 152 3.00 16.48 21.38
N THR A 153 1.84 15.96 21.81
CA THR A 153 1.67 15.06 22.95
C THR A 153 1.45 13.60 22.54
N GLY A 154 1.11 13.36 21.28
CA GLY A 154 0.85 12.03 20.74
C GLY A 154 0.47 12.06 19.26
N THR A 155 0.14 10.89 18.73
CA THR A 155 -0.34 10.72 17.36
C THR A 155 -1.61 9.90 17.32
N PHE A 156 -2.38 10.09 16.25
CA PHE A 156 -3.52 9.26 15.88
C PHE A 156 -3.43 8.85 14.40
N ASP A 157 -3.39 7.56 14.11
CA ASP A 157 -3.35 7.04 12.75
C ASP A 157 -4.33 5.87 12.50
N TYR A 158 -4.18 5.20 11.35
CA TYR A 158 -5.05 4.08 10.99
C TYR A 158 -4.80 2.80 11.80
N ALA A 159 -3.64 2.64 12.44
CA ALA A 159 -3.40 1.54 13.38
C ALA A 159 -4.17 1.78 14.68
N ASP A 160 -4.19 3.03 15.18
CA ASP A 160 -5.01 3.42 16.33
C ASP A 160 -6.51 3.21 16.04
N LEU A 161 -6.96 3.59 14.83
CA LEU A 161 -8.33 3.36 14.38
C LEU A 161 -8.66 1.86 14.30
N ASN A 162 -7.73 1.02 13.84
CA ASN A 162 -7.91 -0.44 13.80
C ASN A 162 -8.11 -1.01 15.21
N ALA A 163 -7.25 -0.60 16.14
CA ALA A 163 -7.33 -1.03 17.54
C ALA A 163 -8.64 -0.57 18.19
N TYR A 164 -9.07 0.66 17.91
CA TYR A 164 -10.38 1.18 18.30
C TYR A 164 -11.52 0.33 17.74
N LEU A 165 -11.53 0.06 16.44
CA LEU A 165 -12.57 -0.74 15.80
C LEU A 165 -12.67 -2.16 16.41
N LEU A 166 -11.54 -2.82 16.62
CA LEU A 166 -11.49 -4.16 17.25
C LEU A 166 -11.99 -4.13 18.69
N LEU A 167 -11.70 -3.08 19.45
CA LEU A 167 -12.23 -2.89 20.81
C LEU A 167 -13.76 -2.74 20.79
N VAL A 168 -14.29 -1.89 19.92
CA VAL A 168 -15.74 -1.62 19.84
C VAL A 168 -16.53 -2.89 19.48
N VAL A 169 -15.98 -3.68 18.55
CA VAL A 169 -16.59 -4.95 18.09
C VAL A 169 -16.38 -6.09 19.11
N GLY A 170 -15.57 -5.87 20.15
CA GLY A 170 -15.33 -6.84 21.22
C GLY A 170 -14.33 -7.95 20.85
N LEU A 171 -13.44 -7.67 19.91
CA LEU A 171 -12.41 -8.59 19.43
C LEU A 171 -11.02 -8.32 20.01
N ALA A 172 -10.76 -7.09 20.47
CA ALA A 172 -9.52 -6.78 21.20
C ALA A 172 -9.63 -7.26 22.66
N GLN A 173 -8.65 -8.04 23.11
CA GLN A 173 -8.49 -8.39 24.52
C GLN A 173 -7.49 -7.43 25.17
N PRO A 174 -7.90 -6.62 26.16
CA PRO A 174 -6.98 -5.72 26.85
C PRO A 174 -6.00 -6.48 27.75
N ASP A 175 -4.80 -5.92 27.94
CA ASP A 175 -3.83 -6.42 28.91
C ASP A 175 -4.41 -6.38 30.34
N GLU A 176 -4.00 -7.33 31.20
CA GLU A 176 -4.57 -7.55 32.55
C GLU A 176 -4.63 -6.30 33.45
N GLY A 177 -3.73 -5.33 33.24
CA GLY A 177 -3.65 -4.09 34.02
C GLY A 177 -4.66 -2.99 33.65
N HIS A 178 -5.32 -3.09 32.49
CA HIS A 178 -6.17 -2.00 31.95
C HIS A 178 -7.60 -2.45 31.58
N ILE A 179 -7.98 -3.67 31.96
CA ILE A 179 -9.24 -4.29 31.54
C ILE A 179 -10.47 -3.40 31.79
N GLU A 180 -10.55 -2.76 32.96
CA GLU A 180 -11.72 -1.96 33.35
C GLU A 180 -11.86 -0.67 32.53
N ASP A 181 -10.74 0.03 32.26
CA ASP A 181 -10.73 1.22 31.40
C ASP A 181 -11.14 0.87 29.97
N PHE A 182 -10.64 -0.24 29.44
CA PHE A 182 -11.00 -0.73 28.10
C PHE A 182 -12.46 -1.19 28.01
N ARG A 183 -13.00 -1.83 29.05
CA ARG A 183 -14.41 -2.22 29.11
C ARG A 183 -15.33 -1.00 29.12
N GLU A 184 -15.00 0.01 29.91
CA GLU A 184 -15.76 1.24 29.98
C GLU A 184 -15.69 2.00 28.64
N LEU A 185 -14.52 2.05 28.02
CA LEU A 185 -14.33 2.65 26.69
C LEU A 185 -15.17 1.93 25.63
N ALA A 186 -15.16 0.59 25.61
CA ALA A 186 -15.97 -0.21 24.71
C ALA A 186 -17.48 -0.02 24.96
N ARG A 187 -17.89 0.12 26.23
CA ARG A 187 -19.28 0.43 26.61
C ARG A 187 -19.69 1.80 26.08
N LYS A 188 -18.90 2.84 26.34
CA LYS A 188 -19.11 4.20 25.84
C LYS A 188 -19.27 4.22 24.31
N ALA A 189 -18.40 3.51 23.60
CA ALA A 189 -18.44 3.41 22.14
C ALA A 189 -19.76 2.79 21.64
N ARG A 190 -20.18 1.67 22.25
CA ARG A 190 -21.44 1.00 21.90
C ARG A 190 -22.68 1.85 22.20
N THR A 191 -22.61 2.72 23.21
CA THR A 191 -23.68 3.68 23.54
C THR A 191 -23.67 4.94 22.67
N GLY A 192 -22.71 5.07 21.73
CA GLY A 192 -22.55 6.25 20.88
C GLY A 192 -22.04 7.48 21.62
N ALA A 193 -21.45 7.31 22.80
CA ALA A 193 -20.84 8.42 23.52
C ALA A 193 -19.57 8.89 22.80
N VAL A 194 -19.31 10.20 22.83
CA VAL A 194 -18.09 10.77 22.26
C VAL A 194 -16.89 10.28 23.05
N ILE A 195 -15.97 9.61 22.37
CA ILE A 195 -14.70 9.14 22.95
C ILE A 195 -13.60 10.10 22.50
N PRO A 196 -12.97 10.85 23.41
CA PRO A 196 -11.89 11.76 23.07
C PRO A 196 -10.59 11.00 22.76
N LEU A 197 -9.72 11.60 21.94
CA LEU A 197 -8.43 11.01 21.55
C LEU A 197 -7.52 10.65 22.72
N LYS A 198 -7.57 11.41 23.82
CA LYS A 198 -6.81 11.09 25.04
C LYS A 198 -7.17 9.73 25.65
N ASP A 199 -8.41 9.27 25.50
CA ASP A 199 -8.91 8.01 26.09
C ASP A 199 -8.55 6.80 25.22
N VAL A 200 -8.22 7.00 23.94
CA VAL A 200 -7.73 5.96 23.02
C VAL A 200 -6.22 6.04 22.80
N LYS A 201 -5.53 6.95 23.50
CA LYS A 201 -4.09 7.18 23.29
C LYS A 201 -3.27 5.94 23.58
N ASP A 202 -3.69 5.09 24.51
CA ASP A 202 -2.94 3.91 24.93
C ASP A 202 -3.56 2.61 24.39
N LEU A 203 -4.41 2.70 23.37
CA LEU A 203 -5.06 1.54 22.78
C LEU A 203 -4.12 0.83 21.78
N GLY A 204 -3.74 -0.40 22.11
CA GLY A 204 -2.87 -1.23 21.29
C GLY A 204 -1.38 -0.88 21.40
N ARG A 205 -0.58 -1.38 20.45
CA ARG A 205 0.88 -1.18 20.44
C ARG A 205 1.23 0.13 19.76
N LYS A 206 1.60 1.14 20.54
CA LYS A 206 2.09 2.40 19.97
C LYS A 206 3.56 2.38 19.63
N GLU A 207 3.86 2.95 18.47
CA GLU A 207 5.20 3.39 18.15
C GLU A 207 5.62 4.54 19.09
N PRO A 208 6.87 4.54 19.57
CA PRO A 208 7.33 5.61 20.43
C PRO A 208 7.33 6.93 19.65
N LEU A 209 6.84 7.98 20.29
CA LEU A 209 6.88 9.34 19.75
C LEU A 209 8.32 9.86 19.82
N VAL A 210 9.08 9.72 18.73
CA VAL A 210 10.46 10.21 18.67
C VAL A 210 10.52 11.59 18.05
N LYS A 211 11.25 12.50 18.70
CA LYS A 211 11.53 13.85 18.24
C LYS A 211 13.00 13.97 17.82
N LEU A 212 13.27 14.66 16.72
CA LEU A 212 14.61 15.08 16.33
C LEU A 212 14.64 16.60 16.11
N PRO A 213 15.74 17.29 16.46
CA PRO A 213 15.88 18.70 16.13
C PRO A 213 15.93 18.90 14.61
N ASN A 214 15.52 20.07 14.13
CA ASN A 214 15.57 20.47 12.72
C ASN A 214 17.00 20.40 12.12
N THR A 215 18.03 20.55 12.96
CA THR A 215 19.46 20.43 12.64
C THR A 215 19.96 18.98 12.58
N ALA A 216 19.14 17.98 12.94
CA ALA A 216 19.52 16.59 12.89
C ALA A 216 19.79 16.13 11.45
N SER A 217 20.76 15.23 11.29
CA SER A 217 21.12 14.68 9.97
C SER A 217 20.19 13.52 9.57
N LEU A 218 20.14 13.20 8.27
CA LEU A 218 19.43 12.02 7.79
C LEU A 218 19.97 10.72 8.36
N ILE A 219 21.24 10.64 8.77
CA ILE A 219 21.79 9.47 9.46
C ILE A 219 21.00 9.20 10.74
N GLN A 220 20.84 10.22 11.59
CA GLN A 220 20.14 10.08 12.87
C GLN A 220 18.68 9.67 12.67
N ALA A 221 18.03 10.19 11.62
CA ALA A 221 16.68 9.77 11.25
C ALA A 221 16.64 8.30 10.81
N ILE A 222 17.59 7.83 9.99
CA ILE A 222 17.65 6.43 9.55
C ILE A 222 17.97 5.48 10.70
N GLU A 223 18.85 5.84 11.63
CA GLU A 223 19.10 5.04 12.84
C GLU A 223 17.82 4.91 13.68
N THR A 224 17.09 6.01 13.85
CA THR A 224 15.79 6.02 14.53
C THR A 224 14.78 5.12 13.81
N PHE A 225 14.67 5.24 12.49
CA PHE A 225 13.80 4.37 11.69
C PHE A 225 14.22 2.90 11.74
N GLY A 226 15.53 2.67 11.82
CA GLY A 226 16.15 1.37 12.03
C GLY A 226 15.56 0.69 13.24
N SER A 227 15.39 1.39 14.37
CA SER A 227 14.82 0.87 15.63
C SER A 227 13.35 0.46 15.59
N GLY A 228 12.66 0.62 14.46
CA GLY A 228 11.28 0.20 14.27
C GLY A 228 10.25 1.32 14.35
N VAL A 229 10.70 2.57 14.43
CA VAL A 229 9.90 3.79 14.33
C VAL A 229 9.57 4.05 12.86
N HIS A 230 8.32 4.34 12.50
CA HIS A 230 7.98 4.67 11.11
C HIS A 230 8.04 6.18 10.82
N ARG A 231 7.98 7.01 11.87
CA ARG A 231 7.89 8.48 11.76
C ARG A 231 8.64 9.19 12.89
N VAL A 232 9.25 10.32 12.57
CA VAL A 232 9.91 11.20 13.52
C VAL A 232 9.29 12.59 13.43
N ILE A 233 9.03 13.21 14.58
CA ILE A 233 8.60 14.59 14.68
C ILE A 233 9.83 15.49 14.64
N VAL A 234 9.88 16.41 13.70
CA VAL A 234 10.97 17.39 13.61
C VAL A 234 10.57 18.62 14.41
N VAL A 235 11.40 18.98 15.39
CA VAL A 235 11.16 20.10 16.29
C VAL A 235 12.23 21.18 16.18
N GLU A 236 11.87 22.41 16.49
CA GLU A 236 12.82 23.49 16.69
C GLU A 236 13.60 23.28 18.01
N GLU A 237 14.93 23.37 17.94
CA GLU A 237 15.84 22.90 19.00
C GLU A 237 15.62 23.62 20.36
N ARG A 238 15.12 24.86 20.34
CA ARG A 238 14.95 25.69 21.55
C ARG A 238 13.53 25.76 22.08
N THR A 239 12.53 25.52 21.24
CA THR A 239 11.13 25.80 21.58
C THR A 239 10.26 24.55 21.65
N ASP A 240 10.76 23.39 21.19
CA ASP A 240 9.98 22.15 21.04
C ASP A 240 8.75 22.33 20.12
N GLU A 241 8.73 23.40 19.33
CA GLU A 241 7.70 23.63 18.32
C GLU A 241 7.89 22.66 17.16
N VAL A 242 6.81 22.00 16.76
CA VAL A 242 6.85 21.08 15.64
C VAL A 242 6.92 21.84 14.33
N VAL A 243 7.99 21.61 13.58
CA VAL A 243 8.24 22.23 12.27
C VAL A 243 7.97 21.27 11.11
N GLY A 244 7.93 19.96 11.37
CA GLY A 244 7.69 18.97 10.33
C GLY A 244 7.54 17.54 10.85
N ILE A 245 7.15 16.64 9.95
CA ILE A 245 7.09 15.19 10.21
C ILE A 245 7.83 14.45 9.10
N LEU A 246 8.79 13.62 9.49
CA LEU A 246 9.58 12.81 8.56
C LEU A 246 9.16 11.35 8.66
N SER A 247 8.88 10.70 7.53
CA SER A 247 8.56 9.27 7.46
C SER A 247 9.61 8.48 6.69
N GLN A 248 9.67 7.17 6.92
CA GLN A 248 10.50 6.26 6.13
C GLN A 248 10.23 6.39 4.63
N SER A 249 8.95 6.47 4.23
CA SER A 249 8.54 6.60 2.83
C SER A 249 9.05 7.88 2.18
N ARG A 250 9.13 8.97 2.95
CA ARG A 250 9.63 10.25 2.47
C ARG A 250 11.15 10.23 2.27
N VAL A 251 11.90 9.61 3.18
CA VAL A 251 13.34 9.42 3.01
C VAL A 251 13.64 8.50 1.82
N VAL A 252 12.94 7.36 1.70
CA VAL A 252 13.14 6.46 0.55
C VAL A 252 12.80 7.16 -0.76
N LYS A 253 11.72 7.96 -0.80
CA LYS A 253 11.38 8.77 -1.98
C LYS A 253 12.48 9.79 -2.30
N PHE A 254 13.00 10.50 -1.30
CA PHE A 254 14.10 11.45 -1.49
C PHE A 254 15.35 10.77 -2.06
N LEU A 255 15.74 9.60 -1.52
CA LEU A 255 16.90 8.84 -2.00
C LEU A 255 16.67 8.23 -3.39
N TRP A 256 15.42 7.94 -3.75
CA TRP A 256 15.04 7.55 -5.11
C TRP A 256 15.17 8.73 -6.09
N GLU A 257 14.55 9.87 -5.76
CA GLU A 257 14.50 11.06 -6.60
C GLU A 257 15.85 11.80 -6.72
N ASN A 258 16.83 11.49 -5.88
CA ASN A 258 18.16 12.10 -5.92
C ASN A 258 19.29 11.07 -5.97
N GLY A 259 18.97 9.78 -6.07
CA GLY A 259 19.95 8.72 -5.88
C GLY A 259 21.08 8.71 -6.91
N ARG A 260 20.83 9.21 -8.13
CA ARG A 260 21.89 9.45 -9.14
C ARG A 260 22.94 10.46 -8.70
N SER A 261 22.58 11.37 -7.79
CA SER A 261 23.52 12.33 -7.20
C SER A 261 24.36 11.72 -6.08
N PHE A 262 24.04 10.49 -5.64
CA PHE A 262 24.66 9.81 -4.52
C PHE A 262 25.36 8.52 -4.99
N PRO A 263 26.67 8.55 -5.31
CA PRO A 263 27.35 7.44 -6.00
C PRO A 263 27.20 6.06 -5.33
N VAL A 264 27.23 6.01 -4.00
CA VAL A 264 27.05 4.77 -3.23
C VAL A 264 25.66 4.17 -3.44
N ILE A 265 24.62 5.01 -3.51
CA ILE A 265 23.24 4.56 -3.72
C ILE A 265 23.03 4.19 -5.18
N ASP A 266 23.56 4.98 -6.12
CA ASP A 266 23.46 4.73 -7.55
C ASP A 266 24.04 3.36 -7.95
N GLN A 267 25.15 2.94 -7.33
CA GLN A 267 25.77 1.62 -7.55
C GLN A 267 24.93 0.44 -7.05
N LEU A 268 23.99 0.65 -6.13
CA LEU A 268 23.13 -0.42 -5.62
C LEU A 268 21.91 -0.65 -6.51
N TYR A 269 21.43 0.40 -7.19
CA TYR A 269 20.18 0.35 -7.93
C TYR A 269 20.10 -0.74 -9.00
N PRO A 270 21.15 -0.97 -9.82
CA PRO A 270 21.15 -2.03 -10.82
C PRO A 270 21.25 -3.45 -10.24
N GLN A 271 21.55 -3.61 -8.95
CA GLN A 271 21.77 -4.93 -8.35
C GLN A 271 20.44 -5.65 -8.09
N TYR A 272 20.46 -6.98 -8.23
CA TYR A 272 19.30 -7.83 -7.98
C TYR A 272 19.05 -8.03 -6.49
N LEU A 273 17.78 -8.14 -6.09
CA LEU A 273 17.41 -8.38 -4.69
C LEU A 273 18.06 -9.64 -4.10
N ARG A 274 18.20 -10.70 -4.91
CA ARG A 274 18.89 -11.94 -4.52
C ARG A 274 20.33 -11.68 -4.07
N ASP A 275 21.05 -10.87 -4.83
CA ASP A 275 22.49 -10.66 -4.64
C ASP A 275 22.75 -9.70 -3.48
N LEU A 276 21.83 -8.73 -3.30
CA LEU A 276 21.79 -7.83 -2.15
C LEU A 276 21.40 -8.52 -0.83
N LYS A 277 20.82 -9.74 -0.90
CA LYS A 277 20.34 -10.52 0.26
C LYS A 277 19.44 -9.70 1.20
N ILE A 278 18.58 -8.88 0.61
CA ILE A 278 17.69 -7.97 1.31
C ILE A 278 16.29 -8.56 1.47
N GLY A 279 15.63 -8.23 2.57
CA GLY A 279 14.26 -8.65 2.90
C GLY A 279 14.23 -9.72 3.98
N SER A 280 13.03 -10.26 4.21
CA SER A 280 12.79 -11.30 5.22
C SER A 280 11.93 -12.42 4.66
N HIS A 281 12.26 -13.66 5.05
CA HIS A 281 11.41 -14.82 4.78
C HIS A 281 10.26 -14.96 5.79
N GLN A 282 10.28 -14.19 6.88
CA GLN A 282 9.24 -14.22 7.90
C GLN A 282 8.09 -13.28 7.54
N VAL A 283 7.24 -13.71 6.61
CA VAL A 283 6.10 -12.93 6.14
C VAL A 283 4.87 -13.21 7.00
N VAL A 284 4.20 -12.15 7.46
CA VAL A 284 2.85 -12.27 8.04
C VAL A 284 1.85 -12.21 6.89
N SER A 285 1.04 -13.26 6.78
CA SER A 285 0.08 -13.43 5.68
C SER A 285 -1.21 -14.05 6.20
N ILE A 286 -2.27 -13.91 5.42
CA ILE A 286 -3.58 -14.50 5.71
C ILE A 286 -4.15 -15.15 4.45
N ASN A 287 -4.82 -16.30 4.61
CA ASN A 287 -5.57 -16.89 3.51
C ASN A 287 -6.80 -16.04 3.19
N GLY A 288 -7.08 -15.85 1.91
CA GLY A 288 -8.11 -14.97 1.40
C GLY A 288 -9.54 -15.35 1.81
N ASP A 289 -9.80 -16.62 2.13
CA ASP A 289 -11.10 -17.10 2.59
C ASP A 289 -11.34 -16.83 4.08
N LYS A 290 -10.31 -16.39 4.84
CA LYS A 290 -10.48 -16.02 6.25
C LYS A 290 -11.30 -14.74 6.42
N PRO A 291 -12.04 -14.59 7.53
CA PRO A 291 -12.76 -13.36 7.85
C PRO A 291 -11.83 -12.14 7.95
N LEU A 292 -12.33 -10.98 7.55
CA LEU A 292 -11.59 -9.72 7.64
C LEU A 292 -11.17 -9.38 9.08
N THR A 293 -11.99 -9.75 10.07
CA THR A 293 -11.64 -9.58 11.50
C THR A 293 -10.32 -10.25 11.88
N GLU A 294 -10.03 -11.43 11.33
CA GLU A 294 -8.78 -12.14 11.58
C GLU A 294 -7.58 -11.37 10.99
N ALA A 295 -7.73 -10.77 9.80
CA ALA A 295 -6.70 -9.92 9.21
C ALA A 295 -6.46 -8.64 10.02
N LEU A 296 -7.52 -7.96 10.47
CA LEU A 296 -7.41 -6.76 11.30
C LEU A 296 -6.75 -7.04 12.65
N THR A 297 -7.10 -8.18 13.25
CA THR A 297 -6.48 -8.65 14.50
C THR A 297 -4.99 -8.95 14.29
N LEU A 298 -4.64 -9.66 13.20
CA LEU A 298 -3.24 -9.92 12.85
C LEU A 298 -2.42 -8.64 12.61
N LEU A 299 -3.00 -7.61 11.97
CA LEU A 299 -2.33 -6.31 11.80
C LEU A 299 -1.96 -5.69 13.15
N MET A 300 -2.88 -5.76 14.13
CA MET A 300 -2.70 -5.21 15.47
C MET A 300 -1.70 -6.03 16.30
N ASP A 301 -1.90 -7.35 16.39
CA ASP A 301 -1.13 -8.25 17.27
C ASP A 301 0.33 -8.38 16.82
N GLU A 302 0.56 -8.50 15.51
CA GLU A 302 1.91 -8.55 14.95
C GLU A 302 2.54 -7.15 14.81
N GLY A 303 1.76 -6.08 14.99
CA GLY A 303 2.21 -4.69 14.83
C GLY A 303 2.75 -4.42 13.43
N VAL A 304 2.10 -4.97 12.40
CA VAL A 304 2.49 -4.83 10.99
C VAL A 304 1.52 -3.92 10.25
N SER A 305 2.05 -3.06 9.39
CA SER A 305 1.25 -2.08 8.63
C SER A 305 0.41 -2.71 7.50
N SER A 306 0.76 -3.92 7.06
CA SER A 306 0.06 -4.63 5.99
C SER A 306 0.36 -6.13 5.98
N LEU A 307 -0.59 -6.90 5.45
CA LEU A 307 -0.57 -8.36 5.31
C LEU A 307 -0.67 -8.77 3.85
N ALA A 308 0.02 -9.85 3.49
CA ALA A 308 -0.19 -10.52 2.21
C ALA A 308 -1.46 -11.35 2.29
N VAL A 309 -2.35 -11.20 1.31
CA VAL A 309 -3.53 -12.07 1.17
C VAL A 309 -3.19 -13.15 0.16
N LEU A 310 -3.40 -14.41 0.54
CA LEU A 310 -3.00 -15.58 -0.22
C LEU A 310 -4.19 -16.41 -0.71
N ASP A 311 -4.03 -17.07 -1.85
CA ASP A 311 -4.91 -18.16 -2.25
C ASP A 311 -4.57 -19.49 -1.53
N ASN A 312 -5.30 -20.55 -1.84
CA ASN A 312 -5.07 -21.89 -1.27
C ASN A 312 -3.76 -22.53 -1.75
N ALA A 313 -3.18 -22.05 -2.84
CA ALA A 313 -1.88 -22.48 -3.36
C ALA A 313 -0.72 -21.62 -2.80
N ARG A 314 -0.99 -20.68 -1.89
CA ARG A 314 -0.04 -19.72 -1.31
C ARG A 314 0.52 -18.70 -2.32
N ASN A 315 -0.20 -18.44 -3.42
CA ASN A 315 0.11 -17.32 -4.29
C ASN A 315 -0.47 -16.03 -3.71
N VAL A 316 0.20 -14.90 -3.97
CA VAL A 316 -0.28 -13.60 -3.51
C VAL A 316 -1.44 -13.11 -4.39
N ILE A 317 -2.60 -12.84 -3.79
CA ILE A 317 -3.79 -12.34 -4.51
C ILE A 317 -4.18 -10.93 -4.09
N GLY A 318 -3.44 -10.32 -3.17
CA GLY A 318 -3.67 -8.93 -2.75
C GLY A 318 -2.94 -8.58 -1.46
N ASN A 319 -3.27 -7.41 -0.92
CA ASN A 319 -2.80 -6.94 0.37
C ASN A 319 -3.93 -6.24 1.15
N ILE A 320 -3.92 -6.39 2.46
CA ILE A 320 -4.74 -5.58 3.36
C ILE A 320 -3.80 -4.78 4.24
N SER A 321 -4.03 -3.48 4.38
CA SER A 321 -3.22 -2.57 5.19
C SER A 321 -4.05 -1.87 6.24
N THR A 322 -3.40 -1.30 7.26
CA THR A 322 -4.09 -0.48 8.26
C THR A 322 -4.83 0.69 7.59
N VAL A 323 -4.29 1.26 6.52
CA VAL A 323 -4.95 2.35 5.76
C VAL A 323 -6.30 1.94 5.19
N ASP A 324 -6.51 0.66 4.88
CA ASP A 324 -7.78 0.17 4.31
C ASP A 324 -8.91 0.15 5.37
N VAL A 325 -8.58 0.25 6.66
CA VAL A 325 -9.56 0.39 7.77
C VAL A 325 -10.45 1.63 7.59
N LYS A 326 -10.00 2.65 6.84
CA LYS A 326 -10.84 3.80 6.49
C LYS A 326 -12.15 3.43 5.79
N LEU A 327 -12.18 2.29 5.10
CA LEU A 327 -13.37 1.75 4.43
C LEU A 327 -14.38 1.13 5.41
N LEU A 328 -13.98 0.93 6.67
CA LEU A 328 -14.76 0.30 7.73
C LEU A 328 -15.33 1.31 8.74
N THR A 329 -15.19 2.61 8.44
CA THR A 329 -15.57 3.70 9.36
C THR A 329 -17.06 3.99 9.40
N LYS A 330 -17.82 3.53 8.39
CA LYS A 330 -19.27 3.74 8.31
C LYS A 330 -20.01 2.57 8.93
N SER A 331 -21.10 2.80 9.65
CA SER A 331 -21.91 1.72 10.22
C SER A 331 -22.41 0.71 9.17
N SER A 332 -22.66 1.16 7.93
CA SER A 332 -23.04 0.29 6.81
C SER A 332 -21.95 -0.69 6.36
N SER A 333 -20.69 -0.45 6.76
CA SER A 333 -19.54 -1.29 6.42
C SER A 333 -19.21 -2.34 7.47
N LEU A 334 -19.84 -2.31 8.67
CA LEU A 334 -19.64 -3.30 9.72
C LEU A 334 -19.90 -4.76 9.28
N PRO A 335 -20.88 -5.07 8.40
CA PRO A 335 -21.03 -6.42 7.87
C PRO A 335 -19.76 -6.95 7.19
N LEU A 336 -18.94 -6.08 6.57
CA LEU A 336 -17.70 -6.48 5.89
C LEU A 336 -16.68 -7.14 6.83
N LEU A 337 -16.75 -6.86 8.13
CA LEU A 337 -15.90 -7.50 9.13
C LEU A 337 -16.07 -9.03 9.12
N ARG A 338 -17.28 -9.53 8.85
CA ARG A 338 -17.57 -10.97 8.79
C ARG A 338 -17.33 -11.56 7.40
N ASN A 339 -17.15 -10.73 6.38
CA ASN A 339 -16.85 -11.18 5.02
C ASN A 339 -15.39 -11.65 4.91
N THR A 340 -15.08 -12.36 3.82
CA THR A 340 -13.73 -12.86 3.56
C THR A 340 -12.77 -11.73 3.19
N CYS A 341 -11.47 -11.95 3.42
CA CYS A 341 -10.42 -11.03 3.02
C CYS A 341 -10.43 -10.77 1.51
N ILE A 342 -10.68 -11.80 0.67
CA ILE A 342 -10.81 -11.64 -0.78
C ILE A 342 -11.93 -10.69 -1.16
N HIS A 343 -13.10 -10.83 -0.53
CA HIS A 343 -14.19 -9.91 -0.78
C HIS A 343 -13.80 -8.48 -0.42
N PHE A 344 -13.08 -8.29 0.69
CA PHE A 344 -12.58 -6.97 1.06
C PHE A 344 -11.55 -6.41 0.07
N ILE A 345 -10.69 -7.24 -0.51
CA ILE A 345 -9.80 -6.83 -1.62
C ILE A 345 -10.62 -6.29 -2.79
N SER A 346 -11.71 -6.97 -3.19
CA SER A 346 -12.59 -6.47 -4.25
C SER A 346 -13.17 -5.09 -3.91
N VAL A 347 -13.60 -4.88 -2.66
CA VAL A 347 -14.10 -3.57 -2.18
C VAL A 347 -13.02 -2.49 -2.27
N ILE A 348 -11.78 -2.80 -1.87
CA ILE A 348 -10.63 -1.89 -1.97
C ILE A 348 -10.40 -1.48 -3.43
N LEU A 349 -10.31 -2.46 -4.33
CA LEU A 349 -10.04 -2.21 -5.76
C LEU A 349 -11.16 -1.42 -6.42
N SER A 350 -12.42 -1.77 -6.17
CA SER A 350 -13.56 -1.01 -6.70
C SER A 350 -13.59 0.43 -6.17
N THR A 351 -13.30 0.64 -4.89
CA THR A 351 -13.28 2.00 -4.31
C THR A 351 -12.17 2.84 -4.92
N ARG A 352 -10.96 2.28 -5.09
CA ARG A 352 -9.84 2.98 -5.74
C ARG A 352 -10.14 3.26 -7.20
N GLY A 353 -10.71 2.30 -7.94
CA GLY A 353 -11.11 2.49 -9.34
C GLY A 353 -12.13 3.60 -9.52
N MET A 354 -13.10 3.72 -8.61
CA MET A 354 -14.06 4.83 -8.60
C MET A 354 -13.41 6.19 -8.29
N GLN A 355 -12.43 6.24 -7.39
CA GLN A 355 -11.75 7.47 -6.98
C GLN A 355 -10.75 7.97 -8.03
N ASP A 356 -9.95 7.06 -8.58
CA ASP A 356 -8.86 7.38 -9.51
C ASP A 356 -9.33 7.43 -10.98
N GLY A 357 -10.58 7.05 -11.26
CA GLY A 357 -11.17 7.05 -12.60
C GLY A 357 -10.57 6.01 -13.55
N LYS A 358 -9.79 5.06 -13.02
CA LYS A 358 -9.18 3.96 -13.77
C LYS A 358 -9.08 2.72 -12.89
N ASP A 359 -9.37 1.57 -13.48
CA ASP A 359 -9.13 0.29 -12.81
C ASP A 359 -7.63 0.03 -12.85
N SER A 360 -6.95 0.23 -11.72
CA SER A 360 -5.51 -0.03 -11.61
C SER A 360 -5.29 -1.05 -10.52
N TYR A 361 -4.83 -2.24 -10.92
CA TYR A 361 -4.46 -3.29 -10.00
C TYR A 361 -3.02 -3.02 -9.53
N PRO A 362 -2.79 -2.56 -8.29
CA PRO A 362 -1.46 -2.24 -7.87
C PRO A 362 -0.69 -3.55 -7.67
N VAL A 363 0.47 -3.65 -8.32
CA VAL A 363 1.33 -4.83 -8.26
C VAL A 363 2.18 -4.73 -7.01
N PHE A 364 1.75 -5.36 -5.91
CA PHE A 364 2.45 -5.34 -4.61
C PHE A 364 3.53 -6.41 -4.46
N TYR A 365 4.03 -6.96 -5.57
CA TYR A 365 5.07 -7.99 -5.52
C TYR A 365 6.26 -7.69 -6.45
N VAL A 366 7.37 -8.32 -6.12
CA VAL A 366 8.64 -8.35 -6.86
C VAL A 366 9.19 -9.77 -6.84
N THR A 367 10.15 -10.07 -7.70
CA THR A 367 10.85 -11.35 -7.70
C THR A 367 12.27 -11.17 -7.16
N GLN A 368 12.94 -12.25 -6.81
CA GLN A 368 14.36 -12.21 -6.44
C GLN A 368 15.27 -11.68 -7.57
N LEU A 369 14.79 -11.74 -8.81
CA LEU A 369 15.45 -11.23 -10.01
C LEU A 369 15.05 -9.79 -10.35
N SER A 370 14.22 -9.14 -9.53
CA SER A 370 13.97 -7.71 -9.68
C SER A 370 15.19 -6.92 -9.21
N THR A 371 15.48 -5.81 -9.88
CA THR A 371 16.51 -4.87 -9.42
C THR A 371 16.04 -4.10 -8.18
N LEU A 372 16.98 -3.52 -7.44
CA LEU A 372 16.67 -2.60 -6.35
C LEU A 372 15.95 -1.36 -6.89
N ALA A 373 16.36 -0.82 -8.03
CA ALA A 373 15.73 0.34 -8.65
C ALA A 373 14.24 0.12 -8.93
N HIS A 374 13.89 -0.99 -9.60
CA HIS A 374 12.49 -1.37 -9.84
C HIS A 374 11.70 -1.48 -8.54
N THR A 375 12.31 -2.10 -7.53
CA THR A 375 11.67 -2.34 -6.24
C THR A 375 11.40 -1.04 -5.47
N VAL A 376 12.37 -0.13 -5.42
CA VAL A 376 12.24 1.19 -4.78
C VAL A 376 11.26 2.07 -5.55
N ALA A 377 11.35 2.11 -6.88
CA ALA A 377 10.41 2.83 -7.72
C ALA A 377 8.96 2.35 -7.52
N LYS A 378 8.75 1.03 -7.44
CA LYS A 378 7.44 0.44 -7.17
C LYS A 378 6.93 0.78 -5.76
N LEU A 379 7.79 0.76 -4.73
CA LEU A 379 7.42 1.22 -3.37
C LEU A 379 6.97 2.68 -3.38
N VAL A 380 7.72 3.57 -4.04
CA VAL A 380 7.43 5.01 -4.13
C VAL A 380 6.15 5.26 -4.93
N ALA A 381 6.01 4.63 -6.10
CA ALA A 381 4.86 4.83 -6.99
C ALA A 381 3.55 4.32 -6.39
N THR A 382 3.58 3.19 -5.69
CA THR A 382 2.40 2.60 -5.05
C THR A 382 2.14 3.16 -3.65
N LYS A 383 3.06 3.99 -3.12
CA LYS A 383 3.06 4.46 -1.72
C LYS A 383 2.99 3.32 -0.70
N SER A 384 3.56 2.16 -1.05
CA SER A 384 3.55 0.97 -0.21
C SER A 384 4.67 1.01 0.82
N HIS A 385 4.41 0.48 2.02
CA HIS A 385 5.47 0.29 3.03
C HIS A 385 6.28 -0.99 2.82
N ARG A 386 5.74 -1.93 2.04
CA ARG A 386 6.37 -3.20 1.73
C ARG A 386 5.88 -3.76 0.40
N LEU A 387 6.69 -4.62 -0.19
CA LEU A 387 6.36 -5.46 -1.33
C LEU A 387 6.63 -6.92 -0.98
N TRP A 388 5.84 -7.81 -1.56
CA TRP A 388 5.96 -9.24 -1.39
C TRP A 388 6.97 -9.80 -2.38
N ILE A 389 7.92 -10.59 -1.91
CA ILE A 389 8.84 -11.31 -2.78
C ILE A 389 8.16 -12.62 -3.15
N THR A 390 7.96 -12.82 -4.44
CA THR A 390 7.29 -14.00 -4.98
C THR A 390 8.18 -14.79 -5.93
N GLU A 391 8.02 -16.10 -5.94
CA GLU A 391 8.56 -16.96 -6.97
C GLU A 391 7.51 -17.17 -8.06
N PRO A 392 7.82 -16.84 -9.33
CA PRO A 392 6.94 -17.17 -10.45
C PRO A 392 6.66 -18.68 -10.44
N ALA A 393 5.42 -19.07 -10.69
CA ALA A 393 5.12 -20.48 -10.93
C ALA A 393 6.03 -20.97 -12.06
N SER A 394 6.80 -22.02 -11.81
CA SER A 394 7.61 -22.63 -12.86
C SER A 394 6.68 -22.96 -14.03
N PRO A 395 7.03 -22.61 -15.29
CA PRO A 395 6.25 -23.07 -16.42
C PRO A 395 6.35 -24.59 -16.41
N SER A 396 5.33 -25.25 -15.86
CA SER A 396 5.14 -26.68 -16.05
C SER A 396 5.13 -26.89 -17.56
N SER A 397 6.16 -27.58 -18.05
CA SER A 397 6.40 -27.94 -19.45
C SER A 397 5.09 -28.02 -20.22
N SER A 398 4.82 -27.03 -21.07
CA SER A 398 3.75 -27.07 -22.05
C SER A 398 4.09 -28.15 -23.08
N GLY A 399 3.79 -29.40 -22.74
CA GLY A 399 3.33 -30.34 -23.76
C GLY A 399 2.09 -29.73 -24.42
N PRO A 400 1.90 -29.87 -25.74
CA PRO A 400 0.78 -29.23 -26.42
C PRO A 400 -0.53 -29.76 -25.84
N THR A 401 -1.28 -28.89 -25.16
CA THR A 401 -2.63 -29.19 -24.71
C THR A 401 -3.54 -29.21 -25.92
N THR A 402 -3.86 -30.39 -26.42
CA THR A 402 -5.05 -30.62 -27.26
C THR A 402 -6.29 -30.13 -26.48
N PRO A 403 -7.19 -29.33 -27.09
CA PRO A 403 -8.34 -28.80 -26.37
C PRO A 403 -9.34 -29.94 -26.13
N LEU A 404 -9.49 -30.36 -24.87
CA LEU A 404 -10.65 -31.12 -24.44
C LEU A 404 -11.74 -30.12 -24.05
N THR A 405 -12.78 -30.08 -24.87
CA THR A 405 -14.01 -29.33 -24.63
C THR A 405 -14.69 -29.83 -23.36
N HIS A 406 -14.46 -29.16 -22.23
CA HIS A 406 -15.33 -29.27 -21.06
C HIS A 406 -16.51 -28.31 -21.26
N THR A 407 -17.66 -28.89 -21.61
CA THR A 407 -18.96 -28.23 -21.60
C THR A 407 -19.26 -27.71 -20.20
N ALA A 408 -19.43 -26.38 -20.08
CA ALA A 408 -19.96 -25.75 -18.88
C ALA A 408 -21.43 -26.20 -18.70
N THR A 409 -21.69 -27.05 -17.72
CA THR A 409 -23.07 -27.33 -17.27
C THR A 409 -23.55 -26.16 -16.42
N MET A 410 -24.25 -25.23 -17.07
CA MET A 410 -25.11 -24.26 -16.39
C MET A 410 -26.25 -25.03 -15.71
N VAL A 411 -26.31 -25.01 -14.37
CA VAL A 411 -27.49 -25.47 -13.63
C VAL A 411 -28.42 -24.26 -13.46
N PRO A 412 -29.62 -24.23 -14.09
CA PRO A 412 -30.56 -23.15 -13.89
C PRO A 412 -31.31 -23.34 -12.56
N THR A 413 -31.28 -22.33 -11.70
CA THR A 413 -32.19 -22.20 -10.56
C THR A 413 -33.56 -21.75 -11.07
N SER A 414 -34.54 -22.66 -11.08
CA SER A 414 -35.91 -22.37 -11.48
C SER A 414 -36.66 -21.60 -10.39
N SER A 415 -36.92 -20.32 -10.69
CA SER A 415 -37.95 -19.50 -10.05
C SER A 415 -39.28 -19.71 -10.76
N HIS A 416 -40.32 -20.17 -10.05
CA HIS A 416 -41.69 -20.17 -10.59
C HIS A 416 -42.68 -19.56 -9.60
N ASN A 417 -43.36 -18.53 -10.09
CA ASN A 417 -44.55 -17.92 -9.52
C ASN A 417 -45.60 -17.91 -10.65
N SER A 418 -46.73 -18.60 -10.48
CA SER A 418 -48.10 -18.19 -10.90
C SER A 418 -49.09 -19.36 -11.19
N SER A 419 -50.14 -19.39 -10.36
CA SER A 419 -51.59 -19.50 -10.66
C SER A 419 -52.22 -20.54 -11.64
N ILE A 420 -53.16 -21.30 -11.06
CA ILE A 420 -54.54 -21.67 -11.50
C ILE A 420 -54.75 -22.91 -12.41
N SER A 421 -55.67 -23.75 -11.91
CA SER A 421 -56.30 -25.06 -12.25
C SER A 421 -57.05 -25.14 -13.61
N PRO A 422 -57.82 -26.22 -13.97
CA PRO A 422 -58.09 -27.52 -13.28
C PRO A 422 -58.07 -28.79 -14.18
N SER A 423 -58.01 -29.98 -13.57
CA SER A 423 -58.75 -31.18 -14.00
C SER A 423 -58.65 -32.32 -12.97
N THR A 424 -59.57 -33.28 -13.10
CA THR A 424 -60.28 -34.04 -12.07
C THR A 424 -59.90 -35.51 -11.93
N GLN A 425 -60.10 -36.06 -10.71
CA GLN A 425 -60.40 -37.48 -10.35
C GLN A 425 -59.26 -38.51 -10.48
N SER A 426 -59.06 -39.55 -9.66
CA SER A 426 -59.67 -40.16 -8.45
C SER A 426 -58.61 -41.16 -7.91
N SER A 427 -58.33 -41.39 -6.61
CA SER A 427 -58.92 -42.44 -5.74
C SER A 427 -58.01 -42.63 -4.50
N LEU A 428 -58.51 -42.42 -3.26
CA LEU A 428 -58.99 -43.36 -2.23
C LEU A 428 -57.97 -43.78 -1.11
N ILE A 429 -58.19 -43.22 0.11
CA ILE A 429 -58.27 -43.83 1.47
C ILE A 429 -56.97 -44.51 2.04
N ALA A 430 -56.38 -44.11 3.18
CA ALA A 430 -56.83 -44.31 4.59
C ALA A 430 -55.82 -43.66 5.62
N PRO A 431 -55.99 -43.70 6.97
CA PRO A 431 -56.24 -42.49 7.78
C PRO A 431 -55.21 -42.18 8.91
N SER A 432 -55.29 -40.95 9.43
CA SER A 432 -54.64 -40.42 10.64
C SER A 432 -55.37 -40.78 11.95
N PRO A 433 -54.73 -40.54 13.12
CA PRO A 433 -55.44 -40.06 14.31
C PRO A 433 -54.85 -38.74 14.90
N PRO A 434 -55.56 -38.06 15.83
CA PRO A 434 -55.58 -36.59 15.98
C PRO A 434 -54.92 -36.05 17.31
N PRO A 435 -54.98 -34.72 17.59
CA PRO A 435 -54.01 -33.98 18.43
C PRO A 435 -54.52 -33.59 19.83
N SER A 436 -53.67 -32.99 20.68
CA SER A 436 -54.10 -32.12 21.80
C SER A 436 -53.00 -31.15 22.25
N SER A 437 -53.43 -29.93 22.54
CA SER A 437 -52.72 -28.66 22.73
C SER A 437 -52.40 -28.32 24.19
N HIS A 438 -51.38 -27.46 24.42
CA HIS A 438 -51.45 -26.14 25.10
C HIS A 438 -50.09 -25.71 25.68
N GLY A 439 -49.69 -24.46 25.47
CA GLY A 439 -48.64 -23.81 26.29
C GLY A 439 -47.80 -22.69 25.65
N LEU A 440 -48.44 -21.55 25.38
CA LEU A 440 -47.95 -20.15 25.45
C LEU A 440 -46.50 -19.72 25.08
N SER A 441 -46.50 -18.65 24.29
CA SER A 441 -45.44 -17.80 23.74
C SER A 441 -44.58 -17.00 24.74
N SER A 442 -43.29 -16.79 24.42
CA SER A 442 -42.65 -15.47 24.27
C SER A 442 -41.14 -15.56 23.98
N ASN A 443 -40.71 -15.32 22.74
CA ASN A 443 -39.67 -14.32 22.43
C ASN A 443 -39.42 -14.24 20.92
N SER A 444 -39.60 -13.03 20.41
CA SER A 444 -39.32 -12.58 19.05
C SER A 444 -37.83 -12.71 18.72
N ALA A 445 -37.46 -13.73 17.92
CA ALA A 445 -36.22 -13.75 17.17
C ALA A 445 -36.55 -13.38 15.71
N SER A 446 -36.24 -12.14 15.33
CA SER A 446 -36.23 -11.70 13.93
C SER A 446 -35.30 -12.63 13.13
N PRO A 447 -35.70 -13.17 11.96
CA PRO A 447 -34.80 -13.99 11.17
C PRO A 447 -33.73 -13.09 10.56
N PHE A 448 -32.49 -13.34 10.96
CA PHE A 448 -31.30 -12.66 10.47
C PHE A 448 -31.09 -13.03 8.98
N ILE A 449 -31.28 -12.07 8.08
CA ILE A 449 -30.99 -12.24 6.65
C ILE A 449 -29.47 -12.26 6.50
N ALA A 450 -28.90 -13.41 6.18
CA ALA A 450 -27.52 -13.53 5.74
C ALA A 450 -27.35 -12.74 4.42
N PRO A 451 -26.32 -11.89 4.26
CA PRO A 451 -26.15 -11.15 3.03
C PRO A 451 -25.69 -12.09 1.92
N SER A 452 -26.61 -12.40 0.99
CA SER A 452 -26.35 -13.06 -0.28
C SER A 452 -25.64 -12.09 -1.24
N GLY A 453 -24.38 -11.77 -0.95
CA GLY A 453 -23.46 -11.22 -1.96
C GLY A 453 -22.75 -12.36 -2.70
N PRO A 454 -22.24 -12.15 -3.92
CA PRO A 454 -21.47 -13.17 -4.62
C PRO A 454 -20.24 -13.56 -3.79
N SER A 455 -20.18 -14.82 -3.35
CA SER A 455 -19.03 -15.37 -2.64
C SER A 455 -17.92 -15.69 -3.64
N ILE A 456 -16.91 -14.82 -3.74
CA ILE A 456 -15.70 -15.08 -4.52
C ILE A 456 -14.77 -15.89 -3.61
N SER A 457 -14.59 -17.17 -3.94
CA SER A 457 -13.65 -18.07 -3.26
C SER A 457 -12.21 -17.80 -3.70
N ALA A 458 -11.22 -18.06 -2.84
CA ALA A 458 -9.80 -18.07 -3.22
C ALA A 458 -9.49 -18.97 -4.41
N SER A 459 -10.29 -20.02 -4.63
CA SER A 459 -10.16 -20.90 -5.78
C SER A 459 -10.62 -20.27 -7.11
N ALA A 460 -11.38 -19.17 -7.08
CA ALA A 460 -11.93 -18.50 -8.26
C ALA A 460 -11.00 -17.41 -8.83
N MET A 461 -9.97 -17.00 -8.09
CA MET A 461 -8.90 -16.13 -8.58
C MET A 461 -7.59 -16.91 -8.62
N PRO A 462 -7.12 -17.38 -9.79
CA PRO A 462 -5.84 -18.05 -9.90
C PRO A 462 -4.73 -17.04 -9.55
N GLY A 463 -4.21 -17.06 -8.32
CA GLY A 463 -3.13 -16.17 -7.93
C GLY A 463 -1.88 -16.35 -8.78
N ALA A 464 -1.73 -17.49 -9.46
CA ALA A 464 -0.66 -17.78 -10.42
C ALA A 464 -0.68 -16.92 -11.70
N SER A 465 -1.83 -16.35 -12.11
CA SER A 465 -1.88 -15.40 -13.23
C SER A 465 -1.69 -13.95 -12.79
N ILE A 466 -1.87 -13.68 -11.49
CA ILE A 466 -1.81 -12.34 -10.89
C ILE A 466 -0.42 -12.08 -10.28
N SER A 467 0.19 -13.09 -9.67
CA SER A 467 1.50 -13.05 -9.04
C SER A 467 2.13 -14.46 -8.96
N GLY A 468 3.01 -14.70 -7.98
CA GLY A 468 3.61 -15.99 -7.71
C GLY A 468 3.47 -16.43 -6.25
N HIS A 469 4.14 -17.54 -5.94
CA HIS A 469 4.19 -18.12 -4.61
C HIS A 469 4.93 -17.19 -3.66
N LEU A 470 4.38 -16.94 -2.46
CA LEU A 470 4.99 -16.03 -1.49
C LEU A 470 6.24 -16.65 -0.85
N VAL A 471 7.40 -15.99 -1.00
CA VAL A 471 8.68 -16.45 -0.44
C VAL A 471 9.36 -15.45 0.49
N GLY A 472 8.94 -14.19 0.48
CA GLY A 472 9.51 -13.17 1.35
C GLY A 472 8.80 -11.84 1.30
N VAL A 473 9.37 -10.85 2.00
CA VAL A 473 8.90 -9.48 2.05
C VAL A 473 10.09 -8.53 2.08
N ILE A 474 9.97 -7.42 1.38
CA ILE A 474 10.90 -6.29 1.48
C ILE A 474 10.13 -5.05 1.93
N SER A 475 10.66 -4.33 2.90
CA SER A 475 10.05 -3.14 3.50
C SER A 475 10.91 -1.90 3.36
N LEU A 476 10.31 -0.72 3.55
CA LEU A 476 11.04 0.55 3.58
C LEU A 476 12.20 0.52 4.60
N THR A 477 12.01 -0.14 5.73
CA THR A 477 13.07 -0.34 6.74
C THR A 477 14.25 -1.14 6.19
N ASP A 478 14.01 -2.18 5.39
CA ASP A 478 15.10 -2.96 4.78
C ASP A 478 15.89 -2.11 3.78
N ILE A 479 15.19 -1.29 2.97
CA ILE A 479 15.80 -0.37 2.00
C ILE A 479 16.69 0.66 2.69
N LEU A 480 16.18 1.33 3.73
CA LEU A 480 16.95 2.31 4.49
C LEU A 480 18.17 1.68 5.17
N ASN A 481 18.03 0.48 5.72
CA ASN A 481 19.14 -0.26 6.32
C ASN A 481 20.21 -0.64 5.30
N LEU A 482 19.82 -1.03 4.09
CA LEU A 482 20.76 -1.32 3.01
C LEU A 482 21.55 -0.07 2.61
N PHE A 483 20.88 1.07 2.39
CA PHE A 483 21.55 2.32 2.05
C PHE A 483 22.49 2.80 3.16
N ALA A 484 22.08 2.65 4.42
CA ALA A 484 22.92 2.95 5.57
C ALA A 484 24.18 2.06 5.61
N ARG A 485 24.01 0.73 5.47
CA ARG A 485 25.12 -0.24 5.48
C ARG A 485 26.11 0.00 4.34
N ALA A 486 25.61 0.22 3.14
CA ALA A 486 26.45 0.51 1.97
C ALA A 486 27.23 1.82 2.13
N SER A 487 26.71 2.76 2.92
CA SER A 487 27.37 4.05 3.20
C SER A 487 28.25 4.03 4.45
N GLY A 488 28.56 2.85 4.99
CA GLY A 488 29.47 2.64 6.12
C GLY A 488 28.84 2.75 7.50
N LEU A 489 27.51 2.76 7.61
CA LEU A 489 26.81 2.78 8.90
C LEU A 489 26.50 1.35 9.37
N HIS A 490 26.28 1.18 10.67
CA HIS A 490 26.00 -0.12 11.29
C HIS A 490 24.63 -0.15 11.99
N PRO A 491 23.52 -0.01 11.23
CA PRO A 491 22.20 -0.06 11.84
C PRO A 491 21.84 -1.49 12.25
N THR A 492 21.01 -1.61 13.29
CA THR A 492 20.50 -2.89 13.81
C THR A 492 19.81 -3.71 12.72
N ASP A 493 19.92 -5.04 12.75
CA ASP A 493 19.26 -5.91 11.77
C ASP A 493 17.72 -5.78 11.89
N PRO A 494 17.00 -5.42 10.81
CA PRO A 494 15.54 -5.39 10.78
C PRO A 494 14.88 -6.68 11.27
N ASN A 495 15.49 -7.85 11.04
CA ASN A 495 14.94 -9.12 11.47
C ASN A 495 15.00 -9.31 12.99
N GLU A 496 16.04 -8.81 13.66
CA GLU A 496 16.12 -8.83 15.12
C GLU A 496 15.04 -7.96 15.75
N ILE A 497 14.76 -6.80 15.15
CA ILE A 497 13.73 -5.88 15.63
C ILE A 497 12.34 -6.48 15.46
N ARG A 498 12.07 -7.12 14.31
CA ARG A 498 10.82 -7.88 14.10
C ARG A 498 10.66 -8.98 15.14
N LYS A 499 11.73 -9.74 15.42
CA LYS A 499 11.73 -10.79 16.44
C LYS A 499 11.55 -10.22 17.85
N GLY A 500 12.16 -9.08 18.16
CA GLY A 500 12.00 -8.37 19.43
C GLY A 500 10.55 -7.99 19.68
N ARG A 501 9.88 -7.36 18.70
CA ARG A 501 8.45 -7.03 18.78
C ARG A 501 7.57 -8.26 19.04
N ARG A 502 7.89 -9.40 18.41
CA ARG A 502 7.18 -10.68 18.64
C ARG A 502 7.45 -11.30 20.01
N ARG A 503 8.67 -11.17 20.53
CA ARG A 503 9.04 -11.71 21.86
C ARG A 503 8.37 -10.94 22.99
N SER A 504 8.20 -9.63 22.86
CA SER A 504 7.37 -8.84 23.77
C SER A 504 5.89 -9.26 23.74
N SER A 505 5.44 -9.96 22.68
CA SER A 505 4.11 -10.61 22.62
C SER A 505 4.04 -11.94 23.38
N SER A 506 5.18 -12.56 23.70
CA SER A 506 5.22 -13.90 24.29
C SER A 506 5.24 -13.90 25.82
N SER A 507 5.43 -12.74 26.45
CA SER A 507 5.34 -12.60 27.91
C SER A 507 3.92 -12.55 28.44
N SER A 508 2.90 -12.37 27.58
CA SER A 508 1.48 -12.49 27.93
C SER A 508 0.89 -13.87 27.64
N VAL A 509 1.67 -14.81 27.09
CA VAL A 509 1.21 -16.17 26.74
C VAL A 509 2.12 -17.25 27.34
N ARG A 510 2.31 -17.25 28.68
CA ARG A 510 2.68 -18.44 29.48
C ARG A 510 2.09 -18.21 30.88
N LYS A 511 1.13 -19.00 31.39
CA LYS A 511 1.34 -20.38 31.84
C LYS A 511 -0.01 -21.02 32.23
N SER A 512 -0.69 -21.71 31.31
CA SER A 512 -1.61 -22.78 31.70
C SER A 512 -0.80 -24.05 31.81
N GLY A 513 -0.51 -24.45 33.05
CA GLY A 513 0.24 -25.67 33.35
C GLY A 513 -0.57 -26.89 32.95
N GLU A 514 -0.10 -27.58 31.92
CA GLU A 514 -0.45 -28.96 31.63
C GLU A 514 0.12 -29.84 32.76
N LEU A 515 -0.74 -30.28 33.67
CA LEU A 515 -0.45 -31.30 34.68
C LEU A 515 -0.37 -32.66 33.98
N GLY A 516 0.79 -32.94 33.38
CA GLY A 516 1.20 -34.27 32.96
C GLY A 516 1.78 -35.05 34.13
N ILE A 517 1.00 -35.98 34.67
CA ILE A 517 1.39 -36.95 35.70
C ILE A 517 2.49 -37.86 35.13
N GLY A 518 3.66 -37.88 35.77
CA GLY A 518 4.74 -38.84 35.56
C GLY A 518 5.31 -39.31 36.91
N PRO A 519 5.72 -40.58 37.06
CA PRO A 519 5.71 -41.29 38.34
C PRO A 519 6.86 -40.88 39.27
N ARG A 520 6.53 -40.78 40.56
CA ARG A 520 7.44 -40.55 41.69
C ARG A 520 8.48 -41.67 41.79
N GLY A 521 9.74 -41.34 41.56
CA GLY A 521 10.90 -42.10 42.04
C GLY A 521 11.26 -41.66 43.45
N SER A 522 11.20 -42.60 44.40
CA SER A 522 11.63 -42.43 45.79
C SER A 522 13.10 -42.08 45.88
N ALA A 523 13.44 -41.01 46.61
CA ALA A 523 14.77 -40.78 47.14
C ALA A 523 14.65 -40.70 48.67
N ASP A 524 15.09 -41.79 49.29
CA ASP A 524 15.19 -41.95 50.73
C ASP A 524 16.34 -41.10 51.28
N SER A 525 16.17 -40.73 52.54
CA SER A 525 16.98 -39.79 53.31
C SER A 525 18.00 -40.51 54.18
N SER A 526 18.95 -39.74 54.72
CA SER A 526 20.02 -40.10 55.69
C SER A 526 21.34 -40.55 55.03
N ARG A 527 22.53 -40.12 55.46
CA ARG A 527 23.00 -39.68 56.79
C ARG A 527 24.37 -38.99 56.62
N GLY A 528 24.62 -37.88 57.33
CA GLY A 528 25.97 -37.35 57.55
C GLY A 528 26.61 -37.99 58.81
N PRO A 529 27.95 -38.04 58.93
CA PRO A 529 28.60 -38.63 60.09
C PRO A 529 28.87 -37.59 61.18
N ALA A 530 28.73 -38.01 62.44
CA ALA A 530 29.21 -37.30 63.62
C ALA A 530 30.47 -37.99 64.16
N VAL A 531 31.35 -37.15 64.70
CA VAL A 531 32.64 -37.42 65.34
C VAL A 531 32.51 -38.41 66.51
N GLY A 532 33.51 -39.29 66.66
CA GLY A 532 33.69 -40.22 67.77
C GLY A 532 34.62 -41.36 67.40
#